data_AF-A0A9D9PZL2-F1
#
_entry.id   AF-A0A9D9PZL2-F1
#
_cell.length_a   1.000
_cell.length_b   1.000
_cell.length_c   1.000
_cell.angle_alpha   90.00
_cell.angle_beta   90.00
_cell.angle_gamma   90.00
#
_symmetry.space_group_name_H-M   'P 1'
#
loop_
_entity.id
_entity.type
_entity.pdbx_description
1 polymer ?
#
loop_
_entity_poly.entity_id
_entity_poly.type
_entity_poly.pdbx_seq_one_letter_code
_entity_poly.pdbx_strand_id
1 'polypeptide(L)'
;MTSKIDITRQPLLLALATSLVLTVLGLLFRLPFNAPLPAMSIETPLGALLAAFQRSHHGWSVAAVFLTAISSAYLVTRSTVRYDLYMRRTYIAMVMFSLCACCLFGCEEWLRSWATLLTLQLACRNFEAGFRRSYAFGETFRGAFFLGLVPLIYAPAATVLLVLPVLIFLFRRPAREVPVALVGVCLPWAITSYVWWGMGYELDYVVNSTIAAALTESGYSLFGGAGLFDLLAMGAVLFVVLMSVGVYLLELGTLKFKARRIHVFYVLLAAMILSSSLAAGSDCCTWLLMSMPLAVSMPLLFVRAEVRFSMITYLLLLGLTVLSLIG
;
A
#
# COMPACT_ATOMS: atom_id res chain seq x y z
N MET A 1 17.41 21.54 -31.78
CA MET A 1 16.42 20.48 -31.49
C MET A 1 16.34 20.28 -29.99
N THR A 2 15.46 20.99 -29.30
CA THR A 2 15.24 20.78 -27.86
C THR A 2 14.39 19.53 -27.69
N SER A 3 14.99 18.44 -27.25
CA SER A 3 14.24 17.22 -26.91
C SER A 3 13.22 17.58 -25.83
N LYS A 4 11.94 17.58 -26.16
CA LYS A 4 10.88 17.87 -25.21
C LYS A 4 10.89 16.76 -24.16
N ILE A 5 11.28 17.08 -22.92
CA ILE A 5 11.34 16.12 -21.81
C ILE A 5 9.91 15.64 -21.53
N ASP A 6 9.63 14.39 -21.90
CA ASP A 6 8.36 13.73 -21.65
C ASP A 6 8.50 12.81 -20.42
N ILE A 7 7.89 13.22 -19.31
CA ILE A 7 7.96 12.52 -18.01
C ILE A 7 7.38 11.10 -18.12
N THR A 8 6.42 10.89 -19.03
CA THR A 8 5.79 9.58 -19.21
C THR A 8 6.74 8.57 -19.88
N ARG A 9 7.76 9.04 -20.59
CA ARG A 9 8.74 8.23 -21.33
C ARG A 9 10.09 8.10 -20.61
N GLN A 10 10.12 8.25 -19.30
CA GLN A 10 11.35 8.06 -18.53
C GLN A 10 11.89 6.63 -18.71
N PRO A 11 13.21 6.43 -18.91
CA PRO A 11 13.79 5.10 -18.92
C PRO A 11 13.69 4.48 -17.53
N LEU A 12 13.58 3.14 -17.47
CA LEU A 12 13.45 2.39 -16.21
C LEU A 12 14.54 2.75 -15.21
N LEU A 13 15.78 2.90 -15.67
CA LEU A 13 16.92 3.19 -14.81
C LEU A 13 16.81 4.57 -14.14
N LEU A 14 16.23 5.56 -14.83
CA LEU A 14 16.00 6.89 -14.27
C LEU A 14 14.85 6.88 -13.26
N ALA A 15 13.75 6.17 -13.55
CA ALA A 15 12.65 5.98 -12.61
C ALA A 15 13.11 5.24 -11.34
N LEU A 16 13.98 4.24 -11.51
CA LEU A 16 14.57 3.51 -10.39
C LEU A 16 15.52 4.43 -9.59
N ALA A 17 16.42 5.17 -10.25
CA ALA A 17 17.32 6.08 -9.56
C ALA A 17 16.57 7.17 -8.77
N THR A 18 15.53 7.77 -9.35
CA THR A 18 14.69 8.76 -8.65
C THR A 18 13.94 8.14 -7.48
N SER A 19 13.37 6.95 -7.64
CA SER A 19 12.75 6.22 -6.54
C SER A 19 13.74 5.87 -5.42
N LEU A 20 14.97 5.47 -5.76
CA LEU A 20 16.03 5.19 -4.79
C LEU A 20 16.39 6.45 -4.01
N VAL A 21 16.62 7.57 -4.68
CA VAL A 21 16.93 8.84 -4.02
C VAL A 21 15.79 9.25 -3.08
N LEU A 22 14.53 9.18 -3.51
CA LEU A 22 13.38 9.48 -2.66
C LEU A 22 13.28 8.53 -1.46
N THR A 23 13.54 7.23 -1.65
CA THR A 23 13.53 6.27 -0.55
C THR A 23 14.63 6.58 0.46
N VAL A 24 15.85 6.88 0.02
CA VAL A 24 16.97 7.23 0.91
C VAL A 24 16.65 8.52 1.66
N LEU A 25 16.16 9.56 0.97
CA LEU A 25 15.77 10.82 1.62
C LEU A 25 14.66 10.61 2.64
N GLY A 26 13.61 9.86 2.30
CA GLY A 26 12.53 9.54 3.24
C GLY A 26 13.05 8.79 4.47
N LEU A 27 13.92 7.79 4.28
CA LEU A 27 14.49 7.05 5.40
C LEU A 27 15.42 7.91 6.26
N LEU A 28 16.15 8.86 5.68
CA LEU A 28 17.06 9.73 6.44
C LEU A 28 16.34 10.80 7.26
N PHE A 29 15.30 11.41 6.70
CA PHE A 29 14.63 12.56 7.32
C PHE A 29 13.36 12.22 8.10
N ARG A 30 12.65 11.14 7.74
CA ARG A 30 11.34 10.80 8.33
C ARG A 30 11.34 9.55 9.21
N LEU A 31 12.37 8.71 9.20
CA LEU A 31 12.44 7.63 10.19
C LEU A 31 12.83 8.24 11.54
N PRO A 32 11.99 8.11 12.58
CA PRO A 32 12.38 8.53 13.90
C PRO A 32 13.32 7.47 14.48
N PHE A 33 14.61 7.57 14.16
CA PHE A 33 15.64 6.65 14.68
C PHE A 33 15.70 6.62 16.21
N ASN A 34 15.23 7.70 16.86
CA ASN A 34 15.34 7.92 18.30
C ASN A 34 13.99 8.10 19.02
N ALA A 35 12.82 7.95 18.37
CA ALA A 35 11.55 8.10 19.08
C ALA A 35 11.25 6.84 19.90
N PRO A 36 10.87 6.97 21.19
CA PRO A 36 10.37 5.85 21.96
C PRO A 36 9.08 5.35 21.32
N LEU A 37 9.02 4.04 21.04
CA LEU A 37 7.79 3.39 20.59
C LEU A 37 6.68 3.66 21.60
N PRO A 38 5.48 4.11 21.18
CA PRO A 38 4.41 4.45 22.10
C PRO A 38 4.05 3.22 22.96
N ALA A 39 4.13 3.37 24.28
CA ALA A 39 4.01 2.27 25.24
C ALA A 39 2.57 1.72 25.41
N MET A 40 1.59 2.20 24.64
CA MET A 40 0.17 2.11 24.99
C MET A 40 -0.74 1.50 23.91
N SER A 41 -0.24 1.08 22.74
CA SER A 41 -1.10 0.38 21.79
C SER A 41 -1.14 -1.10 22.15
N ILE A 42 -2.35 -1.66 22.34
CA ILE A 42 -2.53 -3.11 22.39
C ILE A 42 -2.18 -3.61 20.99
N GLU A 43 -0.95 -4.08 20.82
CA GLU A 43 -0.45 -4.55 19.54
C GLU A 43 -0.99 -5.96 19.23
N THR A 44 -1.14 -6.25 17.94
CA THR A 44 -1.38 -7.63 17.51
C THR A 44 -0.18 -8.51 17.89
N PRO A 45 -0.37 -9.81 18.15
CA PRO A 45 0.71 -10.68 18.60
C PRO A 45 1.88 -10.74 17.59
N LEU A 46 1.58 -10.66 16.29
CA LEU A 46 2.60 -10.62 15.25
C LEU A 46 3.23 -9.22 15.08
N GLY A 47 2.45 -8.15 15.29
CA GLY A 47 2.95 -6.78 15.37
C GLY A 47 3.96 -6.61 16.51
N ALA A 48 3.64 -7.14 17.69
CA ALA A 48 4.50 -7.11 18.87
C ALA A 48 5.84 -7.82 18.64
N LEU A 49 5.85 -8.94 17.91
CA LEU A 49 7.09 -9.63 17.52
C LEU A 49 7.94 -8.79 16.57
N LEU A 50 7.33 -8.10 15.61
CA LEU A 50 8.04 -7.19 14.70
C LEU A 50 8.59 -5.98 15.46
N ALA A 51 7.82 -5.41 16.39
CA ALA A 51 8.28 -4.33 17.25
C ALA A 51 9.44 -4.78 18.15
N ALA A 52 9.36 -5.99 18.74
CA ALA A 52 10.45 -6.57 19.52
C ALA A 52 11.72 -6.80 18.67
N PHE A 53 11.58 -7.30 17.45
CA PHE A 53 12.69 -7.47 16.51
C PHE A 53 13.33 -6.14 16.11
N GLN A 54 12.51 -5.11 15.88
CA GLN A 54 12.99 -3.76 15.60
C GLN A 54 13.82 -3.20 16.77
N ARG A 55 13.38 -3.45 18.03
CA ARG A 55 14.11 -3.05 19.24
C ARG A 55 15.44 -3.81 19.40
N SER A 56 15.46 -5.11 19.11
CA SER A 56 16.67 -5.94 19.31
C SER A 56 17.72 -5.79 18.20
N HIS A 57 17.29 -5.59 16.94
CA HIS A 57 18.15 -5.60 15.76
C HIS A 57 17.88 -4.40 14.84
N HIS A 58 18.17 -3.21 15.35
CA HIS A 58 17.90 -1.95 14.65
C HIS A 58 18.48 -1.89 13.22
N GLY A 59 19.77 -2.20 13.03
CA GLY A 59 20.41 -2.13 11.70
C GLY A 59 19.76 -3.08 10.66
N TRP A 60 19.40 -4.29 11.07
CA TRP A 60 18.72 -5.25 10.19
C TRP A 60 17.30 -4.81 9.85
N SER A 61 16.59 -4.20 10.80
CA SER A 61 15.26 -3.64 10.52
C SER A 61 15.31 -2.50 9.50
N VAL A 62 16.30 -1.59 9.58
CA VAL A 62 16.50 -0.52 8.58
C VAL A 62 16.76 -1.11 7.19
N ALA A 63 17.64 -2.11 7.10
CA ALA A 63 17.92 -2.79 5.85
C ALA A 63 16.67 -3.49 5.28
N ALA A 64 15.88 -4.15 6.13
CA ALA A 64 14.63 -4.77 5.74
C ALA A 64 13.65 -3.74 5.16
N VAL A 65 13.47 -2.60 5.84
CA VAL A 65 12.56 -1.54 5.35
C VAL A 65 13.03 -0.96 4.03
N PHE A 66 14.32 -0.66 3.86
CA PHE A 66 14.87 -0.22 2.59
C PHE A 66 14.58 -1.21 1.44
N LEU A 67 14.81 -2.51 1.68
CA LEU A 67 14.50 -3.56 0.71
C LEU A 67 13.00 -3.66 0.41
N THR A 68 12.15 -3.57 1.43
CA THR A 68 10.69 -3.58 1.24
C THR A 68 10.20 -2.34 0.48
N ALA A 69 10.77 -1.16 0.69
CA ALA A 69 10.41 0.07 0.00
C ALA A 69 10.75 0.02 -1.50
N ILE A 70 11.93 -0.48 -1.84
CA ILE A 70 12.35 -0.62 -3.24
C ILE A 70 11.58 -1.74 -3.93
N SER A 71 11.44 -2.89 -3.27
CA SER A 71 10.70 -4.01 -3.84
C SER A 71 9.23 -3.65 -4.04
N SER A 72 8.62 -2.88 -3.13
CA SER A 72 7.24 -2.42 -3.31
C SER A 72 7.09 -1.43 -4.46
N ALA A 73 7.98 -0.44 -4.59
CA ALA A 73 7.99 0.47 -5.75
C ALA A 73 8.12 -0.30 -7.08
N TYR A 74 9.00 -1.29 -7.12
CA TYR A 74 9.20 -2.16 -8.28
C TYR A 74 7.96 -3.03 -8.57
N LEU A 75 7.36 -3.65 -7.56
CA LEU A 75 6.20 -4.53 -7.72
C LEU A 75 4.97 -3.75 -8.20
N VAL A 76 4.73 -2.53 -7.70
CA VAL A 76 3.65 -1.65 -8.20
C VAL A 76 3.90 -1.38 -9.68
N THR A 77 5.09 -0.92 -10.04
CA THR A 77 5.42 -0.56 -11.43
C THR A 77 5.35 -1.76 -12.38
N ARG A 78 5.78 -2.93 -11.90
CA ARG A 78 5.68 -4.17 -12.67
C ARG A 78 4.23 -4.55 -12.93
N SER A 79 3.33 -4.39 -11.95
CA SER A 79 1.89 -4.66 -12.14
C SER A 79 1.30 -3.74 -13.21
N THR A 80 1.59 -2.43 -13.13
CA THR A 80 1.10 -1.41 -14.08
C THR A 80 1.55 -1.68 -15.50
N VAL A 81 2.81 -2.08 -15.67
CA VAL A 81 3.40 -2.38 -16.98
C VAL A 81 2.94 -3.73 -17.53
N ARG A 82 2.77 -4.76 -16.67
CA ARG A 82 2.42 -6.12 -17.12
C ARG A 82 1.00 -6.21 -17.65
N TYR A 83 0.07 -5.48 -17.06
CA TYR A 83 -1.34 -5.53 -17.47
C TYR A 83 -1.76 -4.36 -18.35
N ASP A 84 -0.80 -3.58 -18.84
CA ASP A 84 -1.03 -2.36 -19.63
C ASP A 84 -2.14 -1.50 -19.00
N LEU A 85 -2.00 -1.18 -17.70
CA LEU A 85 -3.02 -0.41 -16.99
C LEU A 85 -3.24 0.96 -17.65
N TYR A 86 -2.19 1.52 -18.26
CA TYR A 86 -2.22 2.78 -18.98
C TYR A 86 -2.06 2.55 -20.49
N MET A 87 -2.60 3.48 -21.29
CA MET A 87 -2.49 3.45 -22.75
C MET A 87 -1.04 3.49 -23.26
N ARG A 88 -0.11 4.04 -22.46
CA ARG A 88 1.33 4.07 -22.74
C ARG A 88 2.09 3.34 -21.65
N ARG A 89 3.19 2.68 -22.02
CA ARG A 89 4.09 2.05 -21.06
C ARG A 89 4.87 3.14 -20.33
N THR A 90 4.61 3.30 -19.03
CA THR A 90 5.25 4.31 -18.19
C THR A 90 5.78 3.70 -16.91
N TYR A 91 6.93 4.18 -16.42
CA TYR A 91 7.50 3.77 -15.13
C TYR A 91 7.28 4.78 -14.01
N ILE A 92 6.47 5.83 -14.26
CA ILE A 92 6.18 6.91 -13.31
C ILE A 92 5.51 6.41 -12.01
N ALA A 93 4.79 5.28 -12.07
CA ALA A 93 4.20 4.63 -10.89
C ALA A 93 5.24 4.32 -9.80
N MET A 94 6.49 4.04 -10.19
CA MET A 94 7.59 3.78 -9.26
C MET A 94 7.88 5.01 -8.40
N VAL A 95 7.99 6.16 -9.07
CA VAL A 95 8.30 7.44 -8.44
C VAL A 95 7.12 7.92 -7.59
N MET A 96 5.89 7.81 -8.12
CA MET A 96 4.69 8.18 -7.36
C MET A 96 4.52 7.35 -6.10
N PHE A 97 4.85 6.05 -6.16
CA PHE A 97 4.83 5.19 -4.98
C PHE A 97 5.85 5.65 -3.94
N SER A 98 7.12 5.83 -4.32
CA SER A 98 8.16 6.27 -3.38
C SER A 98 7.85 7.63 -2.75
N LEU A 99 7.29 8.55 -3.54
CA LEU A 99 6.86 9.87 -3.08
C LEU A 99 5.76 9.76 -2.02
N CYS A 100 4.73 8.96 -2.27
CA CYS A 100 3.64 8.76 -1.31
C CYS A 100 4.09 7.98 -0.06
N ALA A 101 4.77 6.85 -0.25
CA ALA A 101 5.09 5.92 0.81
C ALA A 101 6.23 6.40 1.72
N CYS A 102 7.33 6.91 1.14
CA CYS A 102 8.53 7.25 1.91
C CYS A 102 8.54 8.71 2.38
N CYS A 103 7.97 9.63 1.60
CA CYS A 103 8.12 11.07 1.86
C CYS A 103 6.90 11.70 2.54
N LEU A 104 5.71 11.14 2.34
CA LEU A 104 4.46 11.72 2.85
C LEU A 104 3.86 10.96 4.02
N PHE A 105 3.89 9.62 3.99
CA PHE A 105 3.18 8.78 4.97
C PHE A 105 4.12 8.01 5.90
N GLY A 106 5.13 8.72 6.45
CA GLY A 106 6.07 8.18 7.43
C GLY A 106 5.38 7.73 8.73
N CYS A 107 5.93 6.69 9.37
CA CYS A 107 5.35 6.05 10.55
C CYS A 107 6.38 5.79 11.65
N GLU A 108 5.94 5.85 12.90
CA GLU A 108 6.76 5.55 14.09
C GLU A 108 7.08 4.05 14.20
N GLU A 109 6.10 3.19 13.95
CA GLU A 109 6.28 1.73 13.83
C GLU A 109 6.57 1.33 12.38
N TRP A 110 7.72 1.78 11.88
CA TRP A 110 8.07 1.65 10.48
C TRP A 110 8.22 0.19 10.02
N LEU A 111 8.86 -0.71 10.77
CA LEU A 111 9.03 -2.09 10.31
C LEU A 111 7.69 -2.83 10.12
N ARG A 112 6.78 -2.71 11.10
CA ARG A 112 5.42 -3.27 11.04
C ARG A 112 4.67 -2.70 9.83
N SER A 113 4.69 -1.38 9.68
CA SER A 113 4.00 -0.67 8.59
C SER A 113 4.48 -1.15 7.21
N TRP A 114 5.79 -1.20 6.99
CA TRP A 114 6.35 -1.66 5.72
C TRP A 114 6.13 -3.15 5.45
N ALA A 115 6.11 -4.00 6.49
CA ALA A 115 5.73 -5.40 6.36
C ALA A 115 4.25 -5.57 5.96
N THR A 116 3.34 -4.77 6.54
CA THR A 116 1.91 -4.78 6.16
C THR A 116 1.70 -4.34 4.71
N LEU A 117 2.44 -3.33 4.26
CA LEU A 117 2.38 -2.85 2.89
C LEU A 117 2.86 -3.91 1.90
N LEU A 118 4.00 -4.56 2.18
CA LEU A 118 4.54 -5.61 1.33
C LEU A 118 3.59 -6.82 1.27
N THR A 119 3.04 -7.26 2.40
CA THR A 119 2.07 -8.37 2.44
C THR A 119 0.80 -8.05 1.66
N LEU A 120 0.24 -6.84 1.83
CA LEU A 120 -0.91 -6.38 1.05
C LEU A 120 -0.59 -6.37 -0.46
N GLN A 121 0.61 -5.92 -0.83
CA GLN A 121 1.01 -5.85 -2.22
C GLN A 121 1.22 -7.23 -2.85
N LEU A 122 1.78 -8.18 -2.10
CA LEU A 122 1.86 -9.58 -2.52
C LEU A 122 0.46 -10.17 -2.72
N ALA A 123 -0.49 -9.85 -1.84
CA ALA A 123 -1.89 -10.24 -2.01
C ALA A 123 -2.46 -9.71 -3.34
N CYS A 124 -2.33 -8.40 -3.58
CA CYS A 124 -2.82 -7.75 -4.79
C CYS A 124 -2.19 -8.35 -6.05
N ARG A 125 -0.87 -8.54 -6.08
CA ARG A 125 -0.16 -9.15 -7.21
C ARG A 125 -0.70 -10.53 -7.58
N ASN A 126 -1.01 -11.37 -6.59
CA ASN A 126 -1.57 -12.70 -6.82
C ASN A 126 -3.01 -12.61 -7.34
N PHE A 127 -3.83 -11.70 -6.80
CA PHE A 127 -5.20 -11.47 -7.31
C PHE A 127 -5.22 -10.98 -8.76
N GLU A 128 -4.30 -10.08 -9.12
CA GLU A 128 -4.14 -9.65 -10.51
C GLU A 128 -3.66 -10.78 -11.44
N ALA A 129 -2.73 -11.61 -10.97
CA ALA A 129 -2.20 -12.76 -11.72
C ALA A 129 -3.28 -13.81 -11.98
N GLY A 130 -4.18 -13.98 -11.01
CA GLY A 130 -5.36 -14.80 -11.12
C GLY A 130 -6.36 -14.29 -12.15
N PHE A 131 -6.27 -13.05 -12.65
CA PHE A 131 -7.22 -12.48 -13.61
C PHE A 131 -7.07 -13.14 -14.99
N ARG A 132 -7.69 -14.32 -15.14
CA ARG A 132 -7.74 -15.17 -16.32
C ARG A 132 -9.11 -15.84 -16.36
N ARG A 133 -9.56 -16.26 -17.56
CA ARG A 133 -10.83 -16.99 -17.73
C ARG A 133 -10.77 -18.44 -17.21
N SER A 134 -9.57 -18.98 -17.02
CA SER A 134 -9.34 -20.32 -16.47
C SER A 134 -9.36 -20.32 -14.94
N TYR A 135 -9.55 -21.50 -14.36
CA TYR A 135 -9.36 -21.71 -12.93
C TYR A 135 -7.98 -21.22 -12.47
N ALA A 136 -7.95 -20.49 -11.36
CA ALA A 136 -6.75 -19.90 -10.79
C ALA A 136 -6.67 -20.17 -9.28
N PHE A 137 -6.86 -21.43 -8.88
CA PHE A 137 -6.87 -21.86 -7.47
C PHE A 137 -5.60 -21.44 -6.72
N GLY A 138 -4.41 -21.67 -7.30
CA GLY A 138 -3.14 -21.36 -6.64
C GLY A 138 -2.92 -19.86 -6.41
N GLU A 139 -3.26 -19.01 -7.38
CA GLU A 139 -3.15 -17.56 -7.25
C GLU A 139 -4.18 -17.01 -6.25
N THR A 140 -5.40 -17.54 -6.28
CA THR A 140 -6.47 -17.15 -5.36
C THR A 140 -6.13 -17.53 -3.92
N PHE A 141 -5.63 -18.76 -3.70
CA PHE A 141 -5.17 -19.22 -2.39
C PHE A 141 -4.03 -18.34 -1.85
N ARG A 142 -2.99 -18.08 -2.66
CA ARG A 142 -1.86 -17.25 -2.25
C ARG A 142 -2.27 -15.80 -1.98
N GLY A 143 -3.12 -15.23 -2.84
CA GLY A 143 -3.67 -13.88 -2.64
C GLY A 143 -4.44 -13.78 -1.33
N ALA A 144 -5.34 -14.75 -1.08
CA ALA A 144 -6.13 -14.83 0.14
C ALA A 144 -5.27 -15.09 1.39
N PHE A 145 -4.22 -15.91 1.28
CA PHE A 145 -3.25 -16.17 2.35
C PHE A 145 -2.53 -14.88 2.78
N PHE A 146 -1.98 -14.13 1.82
CA PHE A 146 -1.34 -12.85 2.14
C PHE A 146 -2.35 -11.81 2.64
N LEU A 147 -3.57 -11.79 2.10
CA LEU A 147 -4.64 -10.91 2.58
C LEU A 147 -5.03 -11.24 4.03
N GLY A 148 -5.09 -12.53 4.37
CA GLY A 148 -5.36 -13.01 5.73
C GLY A 148 -4.27 -12.62 6.73
N LEU A 149 -3.00 -12.52 6.30
CA LEU A 149 -1.89 -12.07 7.14
C LEU A 149 -1.94 -10.58 7.51
N VAL A 150 -2.53 -9.73 6.67
CA VAL A 150 -2.57 -8.27 6.90
C VAL A 150 -3.14 -7.89 8.27
N PRO A 151 -4.36 -8.33 8.66
CA PRO A 151 -4.93 -8.01 9.97
C PRO A 151 -4.18 -8.63 11.16
N LEU A 152 -3.44 -9.72 10.96
CA LEU A 152 -2.58 -10.25 12.03
C LEU A 152 -1.38 -9.35 12.31
N ILE A 153 -0.88 -8.65 11.30
CA ILE A 153 0.23 -7.71 11.48
C ILE A 153 -0.29 -6.35 11.92
N TYR A 154 -1.42 -5.90 11.37
CA TYR A 154 -2.03 -4.62 11.69
C TYR A 154 -3.56 -4.72 11.73
N ALA A 155 -4.11 -4.78 12.96
CA ALA A 155 -5.52 -5.06 13.21
C ALA A 155 -6.52 -4.13 12.51
N PRO A 156 -6.31 -2.79 12.44
CA PRO A 156 -7.26 -1.89 11.76
C PRO A 156 -7.43 -2.17 10.27
N ALA A 157 -6.45 -2.81 9.62
CA ALA A 157 -6.57 -3.25 8.23
C ALA A 157 -7.45 -4.50 8.05
N ALA A 158 -8.16 -4.97 9.08
CA ALA A 158 -9.17 -6.01 8.95
C ALA A 158 -10.26 -5.67 7.92
N THR A 159 -10.59 -4.39 7.73
CA THR A 159 -11.55 -3.97 6.70
C THR A 159 -11.10 -4.34 5.27
N VAL A 160 -9.79 -4.49 5.04
CA VAL A 160 -9.22 -4.90 3.75
C VAL A 160 -9.59 -6.35 3.41
N LEU A 161 -9.96 -7.18 4.39
CA LEU A 161 -10.53 -8.51 4.13
C LEU A 161 -11.84 -8.45 3.32
N LEU A 162 -12.60 -7.35 3.42
CA LEU A 162 -13.83 -7.13 2.64
C LEU A 162 -13.56 -6.96 1.14
N VAL A 163 -12.31 -6.79 0.74
CA VAL A 163 -11.92 -6.82 -0.66
C VAL A 163 -12.08 -8.22 -1.25
N LEU A 164 -12.01 -9.30 -0.45
CA LEU A 164 -12.17 -10.67 -0.92
C LEU A 164 -13.55 -10.97 -1.54
N PRO A 165 -14.69 -10.70 -0.87
CA PRO A 165 -16.00 -10.90 -1.50
C PRO A 165 -16.16 -9.99 -2.73
N VAL A 166 -15.69 -8.74 -2.65
CA VAL A 166 -15.68 -7.81 -3.79
C VAL A 166 -14.93 -8.39 -4.98
N LEU A 167 -13.77 -8.99 -4.78
CA LEU A 167 -12.97 -9.66 -5.80
C LEU A 167 -13.72 -10.83 -6.45
N ILE A 168 -14.38 -11.66 -5.64
CA ILE A 168 -15.17 -12.80 -6.12
C ILE A 168 -16.29 -12.32 -7.05
N PHE A 169 -17.02 -11.28 -6.65
CA PHE A 169 -18.09 -10.68 -7.46
C PHE A 169 -17.55 -9.95 -8.70
N LEU A 170 -16.59 -9.03 -8.52
CA LEU A 170 -16.03 -8.19 -9.58
C LEU A 170 -15.37 -9.04 -10.68
N PHE A 171 -14.72 -10.14 -10.30
CA PHE A 171 -14.05 -11.03 -11.24
C PHE A 171 -14.91 -12.20 -11.71
N ARG A 172 -16.17 -12.31 -11.26
CA ARG A 172 -17.08 -13.42 -11.57
C ARG A 172 -16.39 -14.77 -11.36
N ARG A 173 -15.75 -14.95 -10.20
CA ARG A 173 -15.02 -16.18 -9.88
C ARG A 173 -15.99 -17.35 -9.78
N PRO A 174 -15.60 -18.55 -10.27
CA PRO A 174 -16.44 -19.73 -10.11
C PRO A 174 -16.61 -20.00 -8.62
N ALA A 175 -17.81 -20.46 -8.20
CA ALA A 175 -18.12 -20.77 -6.80
C ALA A 175 -17.11 -21.74 -6.16
N ARG A 176 -16.41 -22.54 -6.98
CA ARG A 176 -15.34 -23.47 -6.58
C ARG A 176 -14.09 -22.79 -6.04
N GLU A 177 -13.82 -21.54 -6.41
CA GLU A 177 -12.66 -20.77 -5.91
C GLU A 177 -12.93 -20.10 -4.56
N VAL A 178 -14.20 -19.95 -4.17
CA VAL A 178 -14.60 -19.39 -2.87
C VAL A 178 -14.06 -20.19 -1.69
N PRO A 179 -14.21 -21.53 -1.59
CA PRO A 179 -13.66 -22.28 -0.46
C PRO A 179 -12.13 -22.18 -0.42
N VAL A 180 -11.45 -22.14 -1.58
CA VAL A 180 -10.00 -21.98 -1.64
C VAL A 180 -9.56 -20.62 -1.11
N ALA A 181 -10.32 -19.56 -1.41
CA ALA A 181 -10.09 -18.23 -0.86
C ALA A 181 -10.33 -18.19 0.65
N LEU A 182 -11.41 -18.81 1.15
CA LEU A 182 -11.70 -18.89 2.58
C LEU A 182 -10.61 -19.65 3.34
N VAL A 183 -10.20 -20.83 2.85
CA VAL A 183 -9.08 -21.59 3.44
C VAL A 183 -7.80 -20.77 3.40
N GLY A 184 -7.53 -20.06 2.30
CA GLY A 184 -6.40 -19.14 2.20
C GLY A 184 -6.40 -18.08 3.31
N VAL A 185 -7.54 -17.40 3.54
CA VAL A 185 -7.65 -16.40 4.62
C VAL A 185 -7.55 -17.03 6.01
N CYS A 186 -8.17 -18.18 6.25
CA CYS A 186 -8.19 -18.82 7.58
C CYS A 186 -6.86 -19.45 7.97
N LEU A 187 -6.05 -19.91 7.01
CA LEU A 187 -4.82 -20.66 7.28
C LEU A 187 -3.75 -19.86 8.07
N PRO A 188 -3.44 -18.58 7.76
CA PRO A 188 -2.58 -17.75 8.60
C PRO A 188 -3.05 -17.63 10.05
N TRP A 189 -4.36 -17.47 10.24
CA TRP A 189 -4.98 -17.38 11.56
C TRP A 189 -4.84 -18.69 12.33
N ALA A 190 -5.08 -19.83 11.68
CA ALA A 190 -4.92 -21.14 12.29
C ALA A 190 -3.47 -21.44 12.67
N ILE A 191 -2.51 -21.14 11.78
CA ILE A 191 -1.08 -21.36 12.02
C ILE A 191 -0.60 -20.53 13.21
N THR A 192 -0.93 -19.24 13.23
CA THR A 192 -0.52 -18.36 14.33
C THR A 192 -1.18 -18.77 15.64
N SER A 193 -2.48 -19.04 15.64
CA SER A 193 -3.20 -19.54 16.83
C SER A 193 -2.58 -20.82 17.37
N TYR A 194 -2.17 -21.74 16.49
CA TYR A 194 -1.48 -22.97 16.88
C TYR A 194 -0.09 -22.73 17.48
N VAL A 195 0.69 -21.80 16.92
CA VAL A 195 2.03 -21.45 17.46
C VAL A 195 1.91 -20.84 18.85
N TRP A 196 0.97 -19.91 19.05
CA TRP A 196 0.74 -19.27 20.36
C TRP A 196 0.16 -20.25 21.38
N TRP A 197 -0.71 -21.17 20.94
CA TRP A 197 -1.18 -22.27 21.77
C TRP A 197 -0.02 -23.16 22.24
N GLY A 198 0.93 -23.48 21.35
CA GLY A 198 2.16 -24.19 21.69
C GLY A 198 3.08 -23.44 22.67
N MET A 199 2.94 -22.11 22.80
CA MET A 199 3.63 -21.29 23.79
C MET A 199 2.87 -21.21 25.14
N GLY A 200 1.73 -21.89 25.28
CA GLY A 200 0.94 -21.95 26.51
C GLY A 200 -0.23 -20.96 26.59
N TYR A 201 -0.55 -20.24 25.50
CA TYR A 201 -1.71 -19.37 25.42
C TYR A 201 -2.98 -20.14 25.02
N GLU A 202 -4.15 -19.54 25.21
CA GLU A 202 -5.40 -20.09 24.70
C GLU A 202 -5.48 -20.02 23.16
N LEU A 203 -6.22 -20.93 22.54
CA LEU A 203 -6.28 -21.01 21.07
C LEU A 203 -6.96 -19.77 20.45
N ASP A 204 -7.86 -19.12 21.18
CA ASP A 204 -8.57 -17.91 20.79
C ASP A 204 -7.78 -16.62 21.07
N TYR A 205 -6.62 -16.71 21.72
CA TYR A 205 -5.78 -15.57 22.08
C TYR A 205 -5.48 -14.65 20.89
N VAL A 206 -5.13 -15.21 19.73
CA VAL A 206 -4.81 -14.41 18.52
C VAL A 206 -6.03 -13.67 18.00
N VAL A 207 -7.21 -14.28 18.06
CA VAL A 207 -8.46 -13.64 17.63
C VAL A 207 -8.87 -12.55 18.60
N ASN A 208 -8.86 -12.83 19.90
CA ASN A 208 -9.25 -11.85 20.91
C ASN A 208 -8.28 -10.67 20.96
N SER A 209 -6.97 -10.91 20.84
CA SER A 209 -5.95 -9.85 20.81
C SER A 209 -6.05 -8.97 19.57
N THR A 210 -6.31 -9.53 18.39
CA THR A 210 -6.50 -8.73 17.16
C THR A 210 -7.78 -7.90 17.20
N ILE A 211 -8.87 -8.44 17.75
CA ILE A 211 -10.12 -7.68 17.95
C ILE A 211 -9.92 -6.57 18.97
N ALA A 212 -9.27 -6.86 20.10
CA ALA A 212 -8.94 -5.86 21.11
C ALA A 212 -8.07 -4.74 20.50
N ALA A 213 -7.03 -5.10 19.74
CA ALA A 213 -6.16 -4.15 19.04
C ALA A 213 -6.91 -3.27 18.03
N ALA A 214 -7.94 -3.79 17.35
CA ALA A 214 -8.74 -3.01 16.41
C ALA A 214 -9.66 -1.99 17.11
N LEU A 215 -10.15 -2.33 18.31
CA LEU A 215 -11.13 -1.53 19.07
C LEU A 215 -10.49 -0.53 20.03
N THR A 216 -9.24 -0.74 20.42
CA THR A 216 -8.53 0.13 21.35
C THR A 216 -8.18 1.44 20.66
N GLU A 217 -8.43 2.58 21.31
CA GLU A 217 -8.07 3.89 20.76
C GLU A 217 -6.55 4.05 20.67
N SER A 218 -6.05 4.32 19.47
CA SER A 218 -4.61 4.54 19.25
C SER A 218 -4.12 5.90 19.74
N GLY A 219 -5.03 6.85 19.99
CA GLY A 219 -4.70 8.25 20.24
C GLY A 219 -4.17 9.00 19.01
N TYR A 220 -4.18 8.36 17.83
CA TYR A 220 -3.75 8.97 16.58
C TYR A 220 -4.81 9.94 16.05
N SER A 221 -4.40 11.19 15.84
CA SER A 221 -5.21 12.19 15.15
C SER A 221 -4.73 12.38 13.72
N LEU A 222 -5.66 12.30 12.77
CA LEU A 222 -5.44 12.24 11.31
C LEU A 222 -4.60 13.39 10.72
N PHE A 223 -4.56 14.54 11.40
CA PHE A 223 -3.74 15.72 11.03
C PHE A 223 -2.97 16.32 12.21
N GLY A 224 -2.93 15.65 13.35
CA GLY A 224 -2.24 16.19 14.53
C GLY A 224 -0.74 16.24 14.29
N GLY A 225 -0.15 17.43 14.39
CA GLY A 225 1.28 17.64 14.20
C GLY A 225 1.76 17.70 12.75
N ALA A 226 0.86 17.66 11.76
CA ALA A 226 1.26 17.80 10.35
C ALA A 226 1.66 19.26 10.03
N GLY A 227 2.87 19.44 9.50
CA GLY A 227 3.33 20.74 9.02
C GLY A 227 2.51 21.27 7.84
N LEU A 228 2.59 22.58 7.57
CA LEU A 228 1.90 23.20 6.42
C LEU A 228 2.30 22.56 5.09
N PHE A 229 3.58 22.22 4.91
CA PHE A 229 4.06 21.58 3.69
C PHE A 229 3.55 20.15 3.54
N ASP A 230 3.39 19.40 4.63
CA ASP A 230 2.80 18.06 4.64
C ASP A 230 1.34 18.12 4.18
N LEU A 231 0.58 19.06 4.73
CA LEU A 231 -0.83 19.30 4.37
C LEU A 231 -0.97 19.71 2.90
N LEU A 232 -0.10 20.61 2.41
CA LEU A 232 -0.10 21.00 1.00
C LEU A 232 0.27 19.83 0.08
N ALA A 233 1.24 19.01 0.47
CA ALA A 233 1.65 17.85 -0.33
C ALA A 233 0.56 16.77 -0.36
N MET A 234 -0.08 16.49 0.78
CA MET A 234 -1.26 15.61 0.85
C MET A 234 -2.42 16.15 0.01
N GLY A 235 -2.66 17.47 0.05
CA GLY A 235 -3.66 18.14 -0.79
C GLY A 235 -3.36 18.03 -2.29
N ALA A 236 -2.09 18.19 -2.69
CA ALA A 236 -1.66 18.00 -4.07
C ALA A 236 -1.82 16.55 -4.54
N VAL A 237 -1.49 15.58 -3.69
CA VAL A 237 -1.73 14.14 -3.93
C VAL A 237 -3.22 13.87 -4.12
N LEU A 238 -4.06 14.36 -3.22
CA LEU A 238 -5.52 14.21 -3.30
C LEU A 238 -6.08 14.83 -4.58
N PHE A 239 -5.62 16.03 -4.96
CA PHE A 239 -5.99 16.68 -6.22
C PHE A 239 -5.65 15.81 -7.44
N VAL A 240 -4.42 15.29 -7.51
CA VAL A 240 -3.99 14.44 -8.63
C VAL A 240 -4.79 13.14 -8.70
N VAL A 241 -5.15 12.56 -7.54
CA VAL A 241 -5.95 11.35 -7.47
C VAL A 241 -7.40 11.60 -7.91
N LEU A 242 -8.03 12.68 -7.44
CA LEU A 242 -9.37 13.06 -7.87
C LEU A 242 -9.43 13.31 -9.39
N MET A 243 -8.44 14.02 -9.93
CA MET A 243 -8.32 14.25 -11.37
C MET A 243 -8.07 12.95 -12.14
N SER A 244 -7.24 12.05 -11.61
CA SER A 244 -7.02 10.73 -12.18
C SER A 244 -8.31 9.90 -12.23
N VAL A 245 -9.10 9.90 -11.15
CA VAL A 245 -10.40 9.22 -11.12
C VAL A 245 -11.36 9.84 -12.14
N GLY A 246 -11.38 11.17 -12.28
CA GLY A 246 -12.15 11.85 -13.31
C GLY A 246 -11.77 11.39 -14.73
N VAL A 247 -10.47 11.36 -15.04
CA VAL A 247 -9.95 10.84 -16.33
C VAL A 247 -10.35 9.38 -16.53
N TYR A 248 -10.22 8.54 -15.50
CA TYR A 248 -10.63 7.13 -15.56
C TYR A 248 -12.11 6.98 -15.91
N LEU A 249 -13.00 7.75 -15.27
CA LEU A 249 -14.45 7.70 -15.50
C LEU A 249 -14.81 8.13 -16.92
N LEU A 250 -14.17 9.18 -17.45
CA LEU A 250 -14.37 9.65 -18.82
C LEU A 250 -13.88 8.62 -19.85
N GLU A 251 -12.83 7.86 -19.53
CA GLU A 251 -12.18 6.94 -20.46
C GLU A 251 -12.59 5.47 -20.30
N LEU A 252 -13.59 5.16 -19.47
CA LEU A 252 -14.02 3.78 -19.18
C LEU A 252 -14.14 2.95 -20.46
N GLY A 253 -14.78 3.50 -21.51
CA GLY A 253 -15.01 2.84 -22.79
C GLY A 253 -13.75 2.47 -23.59
N THR A 254 -12.63 3.19 -23.40
CA THR A 254 -11.40 3.01 -24.18
C THR A 254 -10.42 2.01 -23.57
N LEU A 255 -10.52 1.77 -22.26
CA LEU A 255 -9.62 0.87 -21.55
C LEU A 255 -9.94 -0.60 -21.84
N LYS A 256 -8.87 -1.41 -21.97
CA LYS A 256 -8.99 -2.88 -22.05
C LYS A 256 -9.81 -3.38 -20.85
N PHE A 257 -10.69 -4.35 -21.10
CA PHE A 257 -11.57 -4.91 -20.06
C PHE A 257 -10.83 -5.36 -18.79
N LYS A 258 -9.65 -5.97 -18.96
CA LYS A 258 -8.78 -6.39 -17.86
C LYS A 258 -8.25 -5.21 -17.04
N ALA A 259 -7.67 -4.21 -17.70
CA ALA A 259 -7.16 -3.01 -17.04
C ALA A 259 -8.27 -2.26 -16.30
N ARG A 260 -9.47 -2.15 -16.91
CA ARG A 260 -10.65 -1.52 -16.28
C ARG A 260 -10.97 -2.15 -14.94
N ARG A 261 -11.09 -3.49 -14.89
CA ARG A 261 -11.43 -4.21 -13.65
C ARG A 261 -10.33 -4.14 -12.59
N ILE A 262 -9.05 -4.11 -13.00
CA ILE A 262 -7.93 -3.93 -12.07
C ILE A 262 -7.99 -2.52 -11.44
N HIS A 263 -8.30 -1.47 -12.21
CA HIS A 263 -8.48 -0.14 -11.64
C HIS A 263 -9.68 -0.06 -10.68
N VAL A 264 -10.83 -0.66 -11.02
CA VAL A 264 -11.96 -0.76 -10.06
C VAL A 264 -11.52 -1.44 -8.77
N PHE A 265 -10.75 -2.52 -8.86
CA PHE A 265 -10.20 -3.20 -7.69
C PHE A 265 -9.34 -2.26 -6.83
N TYR A 266 -8.41 -1.50 -7.42
CA TYR A 266 -7.58 -0.54 -6.66
C TYR A 266 -8.38 0.62 -6.05
N VAL A 267 -9.43 1.11 -6.72
CA VAL A 267 -10.34 2.13 -6.16
C VAL A 267 -11.11 1.58 -4.96
N LEU A 268 -11.61 0.34 -5.06
CA LEU A 268 -12.30 -0.31 -3.94
C LEU A 268 -11.34 -0.63 -2.79
N LEU A 269 -10.10 -1.03 -3.10
CA LEU A 269 -9.06 -1.21 -2.10
C LEU A 269 -8.74 0.10 -1.36
N ALA A 270 -8.60 1.21 -2.10
CA ALA A 270 -8.45 2.54 -1.53
C ALA A 270 -9.62 2.90 -0.60
N ALA A 271 -10.86 2.61 -0.99
CA ALA A 271 -12.04 2.85 -0.17
C ALA A 271 -12.03 2.01 1.13
N MET A 272 -11.61 0.74 1.06
CA MET A 272 -11.49 -0.12 2.26
C MET A 272 -10.37 0.37 3.19
N ILE A 273 -9.22 0.78 2.65
CA ILE A 273 -8.15 1.37 3.46
C ILE A 273 -8.62 2.67 4.13
N LEU A 274 -9.35 3.52 3.40
CA LEU A 274 -9.95 4.72 3.97
C LEU A 274 -10.97 4.37 5.07
N SER A 275 -11.75 3.30 4.92
CA SER A 275 -12.63 2.84 5.99
C SER A 275 -11.85 2.33 7.21
N SER A 276 -10.64 1.80 7.03
CA SER A 276 -9.74 1.44 8.14
C SER A 276 -9.31 2.67 8.93
N SER A 277 -9.16 3.83 8.28
CA SER A 277 -8.76 5.07 8.96
C SER A 277 -9.82 5.62 9.93
N LEU A 278 -11.05 5.10 9.84
CA LEU A 278 -12.14 5.43 10.75
C LEU A 278 -12.19 4.49 11.97
N ALA A 279 -11.37 3.44 12.01
CA ALA A 279 -11.32 2.51 13.14
C ALA A 279 -10.57 3.13 14.33
N ALA A 280 -10.98 2.81 15.55
CA ALA A 280 -10.42 3.37 16.79
C ALA A 280 -8.90 3.11 16.93
N GLY A 281 -8.43 1.92 16.52
CA GLY A 281 -7.01 1.57 16.56
C GLY A 281 -6.19 2.08 15.36
N SER A 282 -6.75 2.95 14.51
CA SER A 282 -6.06 3.39 13.29
C SER A 282 -4.84 4.26 13.59
N ASP A 283 -3.66 3.76 13.22
CA ASP A 283 -2.42 4.54 13.15
C ASP A 283 -2.10 5.10 11.75
N CYS A 284 -0.97 5.83 11.66
CA CYS A 284 -0.34 6.26 10.41
C CYS A 284 -0.15 5.15 9.36
N CYS A 285 -0.12 3.87 9.78
CA CYS A 285 0.04 2.71 8.91
C CYS A 285 -1.02 2.68 7.80
N THR A 286 -2.24 3.14 8.10
CA THR A 286 -3.33 3.24 7.12
C THR A 286 -2.95 4.12 5.92
N TRP A 287 -2.28 5.25 6.16
CA TRP A 287 -1.84 6.16 5.11
C TRP A 287 -0.71 5.56 4.28
N LEU A 288 0.21 4.84 4.92
CA LEU A 288 1.23 4.10 4.21
C LEU A 288 0.61 3.04 3.29
N LEU A 289 -0.39 2.28 3.76
CA LEU A 289 -1.14 1.32 2.95
C LEU A 289 -1.83 2.00 1.76
N MET A 290 -2.33 3.22 1.95
CA MET A 290 -2.99 4.01 0.91
C MET A 290 -2.03 4.40 -0.22
N SER A 291 -0.71 4.49 0.02
CA SER A 291 0.28 4.82 -1.01
C SER A 291 0.21 3.89 -2.24
N MET A 292 -0.12 2.61 -2.04
CA MET A 292 -0.17 1.62 -3.12
C MET A 292 -1.30 1.89 -4.14
N PRO A 293 -2.60 1.94 -3.76
CA PRO A 293 -3.66 2.26 -4.72
C PRO A 293 -3.53 3.67 -5.30
N LEU A 294 -2.98 4.63 -4.55
CA LEU A 294 -2.71 5.97 -5.06
C LEU A 294 -1.66 5.95 -6.18
N ALA A 295 -0.55 5.24 -5.99
CA ALA A 295 0.51 5.14 -6.99
C ALA A 295 0.07 4.46 -8.31
N VAL A 296 -0.95 3.59 -8.25
CA VAL A 296 -1.56 2.96 -9.43
C VAL A 296 -2.60 3.85 -10.11
N SER A 297 -3.22 4.78 -9.40
CA SER A 297 -4.20 5.69 -9.99
C SER A 297 -3.53 6.93 -10.59
N MET A 298 -2.61 7.58 -9.87
CA MET A 298 -1.99 8.86 -10.29
C MET A 298 -1.47 8.91 -11.74
N PRO A 299 -0.79 7.87 -12.28
CA PRO A 299 -0.22 7.93 -13.62
C PRO A 299 -1.23 8.14 -14.74
N LEU A 300 -2.51 7.80 -14.54
CA LEU A 300 -3.57 8.04 -15.53
C LEU A 300 -3.69 9.52 -15.91
N LEU A 301 -3.55 10.42 -14.92
CA LEU A 301 -3.56 11.86 -15.17
C LEU A 301 -2.38 12.26 -16.06
N PHE A 302 -1.18 11.83 -15.70
CA PHE A 302 0.05 12.20 -16.42
C PHE A 302 0.13 11.65 -17.84
N VAL A 303 -0.48 10.49 -18.10
CA VAL A 303 -0.49 9.87 -19.44
C VAL A 303 -1.42 10.60 -20.41
N ARG A 304 -2.48 11.25 -19.90
CA ARG A 304 -3.53 11.87 -20.71
C ARG A 304 -3.48 13.39 -20.73
N ALA A 305 -3.03 14.00 -19.65
CA ALA A 305 -2.93 15.45 -19.55
C ALA A 305 -1.90 16.01 -20.53
N GLU A 306 -2.05 17.29 -20.87
CA GLU A 306 -1.05 17.99 -21.67
C GLU A 306 0.31 18.00 -20.97
N VAL A 307 1.38 17.89 -21.78
CA VAL A 307 2.77 17.78 -21.27
C VAL A 307 3.13 18.91 -20.31
N ARG A 308 2.67 20.15 -20.56
CA ARG A 308 2.96 21.31 -19.70
C ARG A 308 2.28 21.17 -18.34
N PHE A 309 1.00 20.82 -18.33
CA PHE A 309 0.24 20.60 -17.10
C PHE A 309 0.85 19.45 -16.29
N SER A 310 1.09 18.31 -16.94
CA SER A 310 1.74 17.13 -16.35
C SER A 310 3.10 17.49 -15.71
N MET A 311 3.90 18.31 -16.37
CA MET A 311 5.22 18.72 -15.88
C MET A 311 5.12 19.62 -14.67
N ILE A 312 4.23 20.62 -14.69
CA ILE A 312 4.00 21.53 -13.56
C ILE A 312 3.50 20.74 -12.36
N THR A 313 2.52 19.85 -12.53
CA THR A 313 1.99 19.03 -11.44
C THR A 313 3.03 18.07 -10.87
N TYR A 314 3.88 17.47 -11.72
CA TYR A 314 4.95 16.58 -11.27
C TYR A 314 6.02 17.33 -10.48
N LEU A 315 6.46 18.50 -10.95
CA LEU A 315 7.44 19.33 -10.26
C LEU A 315 6.89 19.92 -8.97
N LEU A 316 5.60 20.29 -8.96
CA LEU A 316 4.91 20.76 -7.75
C LEU A 316 4.87 19.65 -6.69
N LEU A 317 4.46 18.43 -7.07
CA LEU A 317 4.47 17.29 -6.15
C LEU A 317 5.88 17.04 -5.59
N LEU A 318 6.88 16.96 -6.47
CA LEU A 318 8.26 16.71 -6.07
C LEU A 318 8.77 17.83 -5.14
N GLY A 319 8.55 19.09 -5.51
CA GLY A 319 8.95 20.25 -4.72
C GLY A 319 8.29 20.28 -3.34
N LEU A 320 6.97 20.08 -3.26
CA LEU A 320 6.26 20.00 -1.99
C LEU A 320 6.74 18.84 -1.13
N THR A 321 7.06 17.69 -1.72
CA THR A 321 7.58 16.54 -0.96
C THR A 321 9.01 16.71 -0.47
N VAL A 322 9.84 17.46 -1.19
CA VAL A 322 11.19 17.81 -0.72
C VAL A 322 11.09 18.84 0.40
N LEU A 323 10.19 19.82 0.28
CA LEU A 323 9.93 20.80 1.33
C LEU A 323 9.37 20.14 2.59
N SER A 324 8.46 19.16 2.45
CA SER A 324 7.95 18.38 3.59
C SER A 324 9.03 17.55 4.27
N LEU A 325 10.09 17.14 3.57
CA LEU A 325 11.20 16.40 4.19
C LEU A 325 12.14 17.30 5.01
N ILE A 326 12.18 18.60 4.72
CA ILE A 326 13.11 19.56 5.34
C ILE A 326 12.45 20.36 6.47
N GLY A 327 11.15 20.65 6.35
CA GLY A 327 10.37 21.41 7.33
C GLY A 327 9.82 20.53 8.44
#